data_AF-A0A2Z2HQK0-F1
#
_entry.id   AF-A0A2Z2HQK0-F1
#
_cell.length_a   1.000
_cell.length_b   1.000
_cell.length_c   1.000
_cell.angle_alpha   90.00
_cell.angle_beta   90.00
_cell.angle_gamma   90.00
#
_symmetry.space_group_name_H-M   'P 1'
#
loop_
_entity.id
_entity.type
_entity.pdbx_description
1 polymer ?
#
loop_
_entity_poly.entity_id
_entity_poly.type
_entity_poly.pdbx_seq_one_letter_code
_entity_poly.pdbx_strand_id
1 'polypeptide(L)'
;MDRIDTVAIVGISLLALSTTALEPLLVTAAFGGFLLSLSVWRLYGGRPWEALGWLAWVVAAVAVILDLGGMATLVAVVVFGGLGVIALLGGRFGILVDVWSVD
;
A
#
# COMPACT_ATOMS: atom_id res chain seq x y z
N MET A 1 12.59 -2.11 12.73
CA MET A 1 11.15 -2.17 12.41
C MET A 1 10.41 -1.36 13.44
N ASP A 2 9.55 -0.44 12.99
CA ASP A 2 8.67 0.32 13.87
C ASP A 2 7.36 -0.46 14.16
N ARG A 3 6.51 0.08 15.03
CA ARG A 3 5.22 -0.54 15.38
C ARG A 3 4.31 -0.72 14.16
N ILE A 4 4.36 0.21 13.20
CA ILE A 4 3.53 0.18 12.00
C ILE A 4 3.97 -0.99 11.11
N ASP A 5 5.27 -1.31 11.05
CA ASP A 5 5.79 -2.48 10.35
C ASP A 5 5.24 -3.79 10.90
N THR A 6 5.23 -3.93 12.22
CA THR A 6 4.68 -5.12 12.88
C THR A 6 3.19 -5.27 12.59
N VAL A 7 2.43 -4.17 12.68
CA VAL A 7 1.00 -4.17 12.34
C VAL A 7 0.79 -4.54 10.87
N ALA A 8 1.60 -3.99 9.96
CA ALA A 8 1.55 -4.32 8.53
C ALA A 8 1.76 -5.81 8.29
N ILE A 9 2.80 -6.42 8.88
CA ILE A 9 3.09 -7.85 8.72
C ILE A 9 1.96 -8.71 9.26
N VAL A 10 1.47 -8.41 10.46
CA VAL A 10 0.37 -9.18 11.08
C VAL A 10 -0.90 -9.05 10.25
N GLY A 11 -1.27 -7.83 9.85
CA GLY A 11 -2.47 -7.57 9.05
C GLY A 11 -2.40 -8.23 7.68
N ILE A 12 -1.27 -8.13 6.97
CA ILE A 12 -1.06 -8.81 5.67
C ILE A 12 -1.13 -10.33 5.86
N SER A 13 -0.52 -10.88 6.91
CA SER A 13 -0.55 -12.32 7.17
C SER A 13 -1.98 -12.81 7.44
N LEU A 14 -2.75 -12.06 8.23
CA LEU A 14 -4.16 -12.39 8.50
C LEU A 14 -5.03 -12.27 7.25
N LEU A 15 -4.81 -11.25 6.41
CA LEU A 15 -5.53 -11.09 5.14
C LEU A 15 -5.14 -12.17 4.13
N ALA A 16 -3.87 -12.59 4.10
CA ALA A 16 -3.44 -13.71 3.27
C ALA A 16 -4.13 -15.01 3.69
N LEU A 17 -4.22 -15.28 5.01
CA LEU A 17 -4.94 -16.44 5.52
C LEU A 17 -6.44 -16.38 5.23
N SER A 18 -7.06 -15.20 5.28
CA SER A 18 -8.50 -15.05 5.04
C SER A 18 -8.90 -15.38 3.60
N THR A 19 -7.97 -15.36 2.64
CA THR A 19 -8.22 -15.82 1.25
C THR A 19 -8.68 -17.28 1.16
N THR A 20 -8.43 -18.09 2.19
CA THR A 20 -8.86 -19.50 2.24
C THR A 20 -10.32 -19.67 2.67
N ALA A 21 -10.92 -18.63 3.26
CA ALA A 21 -12.24 -18.70 3.90
C ALA A 21 -13.24 -17.66 3.38
N LEU A 22 -12.76 -16.58 2.75
CA LEU A 22 -13.58 -15.46 2.29
C LEU A 22 -13.55 -15.31 0.78
N GLU A 23 -14.58 -14.65 0.24
CA GLU A 23 -14.62 -14.32 -1.18
C GLU A 23 -13.48 -13.38 -1.59
N PRO A 24 -12.87 -13.57 -2.77
CA PRO A 24 -11.73 -12.77 -3.21
C PRO A 24 -11.98 -11.26 -3.23
N LEU A 25 -13.20 -10.85 -3.61
CA LEU A 25 -13.60 -9.44 -3.65
C LEU A 25 -13.57 -8.82 -2.25
N LEU A 26 -14.09 -9.53 -1.25
CA LEU A 26 -14.10 -9.09 0.14
C LEU A 26 -12.68 -8.95 0.70
N VAL A 27 -11.80 -9.92 0.42
CA VAL A 27 -10.41 -9.88 0.87
C VAL A 27 -9.65 -8.73 0.20
N THR A 28 -9.88 -8.49 -1.09
CA THR A 28 -9.25 -7.39 -1.82
C THR A 28 -9.71 -6.03 -1.29
N ALA A 29 -11.01 -5.88 -0.99
CA ALA A 29 -11.54 -4.67 -0.37
C ALA A 29 -10.95 -4.43 1.03
N ALA A 30 -10.86 -5.49 1.86
CA ALA A 30 -10.25 -5.41 3.18
C ALA A 30 -8.75 -5.06 3.09
N PHE A 31 -8.04 -5.61 2.11
CA PHE A 31 -6.64 -5.27 1.84
C PHE A 31 -6.47 -3.82 1.44
N GLY A 32 -7.27 -3.31 0.49
CA GLY A 32 -7.25 -1.90 0.10
C GLY A 32 -7.52 -0.96 1.28
N GLY A 33 -8.54 -1.26 2.10
CA GLY A 33 -8.85 -0.48 3.31
C GLY A 33 -7.73 -0.52 4.35
N PHE A 34 -7.09 -1.67 4.54
CA PHE A 34 -5.95 -1.83 5.44
C PHE A 34 -4.74 -1.01 4.99
N LEU A 35 -4.40 -1.06 3.69
CA LEU A 35 -3.31 -0.26 3.12
C LEU A 35 -3.60 1.24 3.25
N LEU A 36 -4.86 1.67 3.06
CA LEU A 36 -5.25 3.06 3.25
C LEU A 36 -5.04 3.50 4.72
N SER A 37 -5.40 2.65 5.68
CA SER A 37 -5.16 2.91 7.10
C SER A 37 -3.67 3.07 7.41
N LEU A 38 -2.82 2.19 6.88
CA LEU A 38 -1.36 2.28 7.03
C LEU A 38 -0.80 3.56 6.38
N SER A 39 -1.31 3.94 5.21
CA SER A 39 -0.92 5.18 4.50
C SER A 39 -1.14 6.39 5.40
N VAL A 40 -2.33 6.48 6.01
CA VAL A 40 -2.70 7.58 6.91
C VAL A 40 -1.81 7.58 8.16
N TRP A 41 -1.54 6.43 8.76
CA TRP A 41 -0.65 6.33 9.93
C TRP A 41 0.78 6.77 9.62
N ARG A 42 1.31 6.40 8.45
CA ARG A 42 2.64 6.83 8.00
C ARG A 42 2.72 8.33 7.77
N LEU A 43 1.68 8.90 7.18
CA LEU A 43 1.59 10.34 6.94
C LEU A 43 1.65 11.10 8.27
N TYR A 44 0.83 10.73 9.25
CA TYR A 44 0.87 11.34 10.58
C TYR A 44 2.14 10.99 11.37
N GLY A 45 2.79 9.88 11.05
CA GLY A 45 4.11 9.51 11.58
C GLY A 45 5.28 10.30 10.96
N GLY A 46 5.03 11.29 10.11
CA GLY A 46 6.06 12.10 9.46
C GLY A 46 6.85 11.36 8.38
N ARG A 47 6.26 10.31 7.78
CA ARG A 47 6.90 9.47 6.76
C ARG A 47 6.13 9.57 5.43
N PRO A 48 6.16 10.73 4.74
CA PRO A 48 5.32 10.99 3.57
C PRO A 48 5.63 10.08 2.38
N TRP A 49 6.90 9.80 2.10
CA TRP A 49 7.28 8.88 1.01
C TRP A 49 6.75 7.46 1.25
N GLU A 50 6.83 6.98 2.48
CA GLU A 50 6.28 5.67 2.81
C GLU A 50 4.76 5.67 2.70
N ALA A 51 4.09 6.74 3.15
CA ALA A 51 2.65 6.92 3.01
C ALA A 51 2.19 6.86 1.55
N LEU A 52 2.90 7.55 0.65
CA LEU A 52 2.66 7.48 -0.80
C LEU A 52 2.85 6.07 -1.34
N GLY A 53 3.83 5.32 -0.81
CA GLY A 53 4.05 3.95 -1.18
C GLY A 53 2.85 3.05 -0.91
N TRP A 54 2.29 3.16 0.31
CA TRP A 54 1.07 2.44 0.69
C TRP A 54 -0.15 2.91 -0.12
N LEU A 55 -0.28 4.20 -0.39
CA LEU A 55 -1.39 4.76 -1.17
C LEU A 55 -1.37 4.29 -2.62
N ALA A 56 -0.20 4.14 -3.24
CA ALA A 56 -0.07 3.55 -4.56
C ALA A 56 -0.63 2.11 -4.58
N TRP A 57 -0.36 1.32 -3.53
CA TRP A 57 -0.92 -0.03 -3.44
C TRP A 57 -2.45 -0.05 -3.21
N VAL A 58 -3.03 0.98 -2.59
CA VAL A 58 -4.49 1.16 -2.54
C VAL A 58 -5.04 1.34 -3.96
N VAL A 59 -4.40 2.17 -4.79
CA VAL A 59 -4.82 2.37 -6.20
C VAL A 59 -4.78 1.05 -6.97
N ALA A 60 -3.70 0.27 -6.80
CA ALA A 60 -3.59 -1.05 -7.40
C ALA A 60 -4.71 -2.00 -6.94
N ALA A 61 -5.02 -2.04 -5.64
CA ALA A 61 -6.10 -2.86 -5.09
C ALA A 61 -7.48 -2.44 -5.62
N VAL A 62 -7.76 -1.14 -5.67
CA VAL A 62 -9.02 -0.60 -6.19
C VAL A 62 -9.19 -0.92 -7.68
N ALA A 63 -8.13 -0.85 -8.48
CA ALA A 63 -8.18 -1.20 -9.90
C ALA A 63 -8.54 -2.68 -10.15
N VAL A 64 -8.19 -3.57 -9.21
CA VAL A 64 -8.62 -4.98 -9.24
C VAL A 64 -10.09 -5.12 -8.84
N ILE A 65 -10.54 -4.41 -7.79
CA ILE A 65 -11.92 -4.45 -7.30
C ILE A 65 -12.91 -3.92 -8.34
N LEU A 66 -12.56 -2.82 -9.01
CA LEU A 66 -13.44 -2.15 -9.97
C LEU A 66 -13.47 -2.83 -11.34
N ASP A 67 -12.67 -3.87 -11.56
CA ASP A 67 -12.52 -4.56 -12.84
C ASP A 67 -12.43 -3.58 -14.02
N LEU A 68 -11.42 -2.71 -13.98
CA LEU A 68 -11.21 -1.68 -15.00
C LEU A 68 -10.87 -2.24 -16.40
N GLY A 69 -10.83 -3.57 -16.55
CA GLY A 69 -10.44 -4.29 -17.76
C GLY A 69 -8.95 -4.64 -17.79
N GLY A 70 -8.62 -5.73 -18.49
CA GLY A 70 -7.33 -6.42 -18.38
C GLY A 70 -6.08 -5.55 -18.49
N MET A 71 -5.98 -4.67 -19.50
CA MET A 71 -4.81 -3.79 -19.64
C MET A 71 -4.78 -2.64 -18.61
N ALA A 72 -5.93 -2.08 -18.26
CA ALA A 72 -5.99 -1.00 -17.27
C ALA A 72 -5.62 -1.52 -15.87
N THR A 73 -6.16 -2.68 -15.48
CA THR A 73 -5.80 -3.34 -14.23
C THR A 73 -4.32 -3.75 -14.21
N LEU A 74 -3.78 -4.28 -15.32
CA LEU A 74 -2.36 -4.65 -15.39
C LEU A 74 -1.44 -3.43 -15.23
N VAL A 75 -1.72 -2.34 -15.94
CA VAL A 75 -0.97 -1.08 -15.80
C VAL A 75 -1.08 -0.57 -14.36
N ALA A 76 -2.28 -0.56 -13.80
CA ALA A 76 -2.49 -0.10 -12.43
C ALA A 76 -1.67 -0.93 -11.42
N VAL A 77 -1.73 -2.27 -11.51
CA VAL A 77 -1.02 -3.16 -10.60
C VAL A 77 0.50 -3.06 -10.77
N VAL A 78 1.01 -3.08 -12.00
CA VAL A 78 2.46 -3.07 -12.25
C VAL A 78 3.07 -1.71 -11.92
N VAL A 79 2.47 -0.62 -12.42
CA VAL A 79 3.02 0.73 -12.22
C VAL A 79 2.86 1.16 -10.77
N PHE A 80 1.65 1.09 -10.21
CA PHE A 80 1.46 1.53 -8.82
C PHE A 80 2.05 0.53 -7.81
N GLY A 81 2.11 -0.76 -8.15
CA GLY A 81 2.88 -1.74 -7.39
C GLY A 81 4.35 -1.36 -7.29
N GLY A 82 4.98 -1.07 -8.44
CA GLY A 82 6.39 -0.64 -8.52
C GLY A 82 6.64 0.72 -7.84
N LEU A 83 5.81 1.73 -8.12
CA LEU A 83 5.89 3.03 -7.43
C LEU A 83 5.76 2.88 -5.92
N GLY A 84 4.86 2.00 -5.47
CA GLY A 84 4.69 1.69 -4.06
C GLY A 84 5.97 1.17 -3.41
N VAL A 85 6.62 0.20 -4.06
CA VAL A 85 7.91 -0.35 -3.61
C VAL A 85 9.00 0.73 -3.59
N ILE A 86 9.12 1.53 -4.66
CA ILE A 86 10.14 2.57 -4.77
C ILE A 86 9.95 3.63 -3.67
N ALA A 87 8.72 4.10 -3.47
CA ALA A 87 8.44 5.13 -2.47
C ALA A 87 8.68 4.63 -1.04
N LEU A 88 8.29 3.38 -0.75
CA LEU A 88 8.43 2.79 0.58
C LEU A 88 9.90 2.46 0.91
N LEU A 89 10.60 1.77 0.01
CA LEU A 89 12.02 1.47 0.21
C LEU A 89 12.88 2.73 0.12
N GLY A 90 12.62 3.58 -0.86
CA GLY A 90 13.34 4.84 -1.05
C GLY A 90 13.18 5.79 0.14
N GLY A 91 11.99 5.87 0.73
CA GLY A 91 11.76 6.60 1.98
C GLY A 91 12.50 5.98 3.16
N ARG A 92 12.44 4.65 3.33
CA ARG A 92 13.12 3.95 4.44
C ARG A 92 14.64 4.02 4.40
N PHE A 93 15.23 3.94 3.22
CA PHE A 93 16.68 3.98 3.03
C PHE A 93 17.22 5.41 2.90
N GLY A 94 16.36 6.45 2.98
CA GLY A 94 16.78 7.84 2.82
C GLY A 94 17.30 8.15 1.41
N ILE A 95 16.90 7.37 0.41
CA ILE A 95 17.29 7.57 -1.00
C ILE A 95 16.50 8.72 -1.62
N LEU A 96 15.23 8.89 -1.20
CA LEU A 96 14.36 9.95 -1.70
C LEU A 96 14.60 11.25 -0.93
N VAL A 97 14.76 12.34 -1.68
CA VAL A 97 14.95 13.69 -1.14
C VAL A 97 13.73 14.08 -0.30
N ASP A 98 13.98 14.71 0.86
CA ASP A 98 12.90 15.34 1.60
C ASP A 98 12.48 16.63 0.90
N VAL A 99 11.28 16.62 0.32
CA VAL A 99 10.66 17.75 -0.37
C VAL A 99 9.48 18.32 0.42
N TRP A 100 9.21 17.78 1.61
CA TRP A 100 8.01 18.06 2.39
C TRP A 100 8.29 19.00 3.57
N SER A 101 9.52 19.01 4.08
CA SER A 101 9.99 19.99 5.06
C SER A 101 10.47 21.26 4.36
N VAL A 102 10.11 22.43 4.92
CA VAL A 102 10.76 23.71 4.61
C VAL A 102 11.49 24.13 5.88
N ASP A 103 12.81 24.23 5.79
CA ASP A 103 13.66 24.78 6.86
C ASP A 103 13.41 26.29 7.05
#